data_AF-A0A452YRV8-F1
#
_entry.id   AF-A0A452YRV8-F1
#
_cell.length_a   1.000
_cell.length_b   1.000
_cell.length_c   1.000
_cell.angle_alpha   90.00
_cell.angle_beta   90.00
_cell.angle_gamma   90.00
#
_symmetry.space_group_name_H-M   'P 1'
#
loop_
_entity.id
_entity.type
_entity.pdbx_description
1 polymer ?
#
loop_
_entity_poly.entity_id
_entity_poly.type
_entity_poly.pdbx_seq_one_letter_code
_entity_poly.pdbx_strand_id
1 'polypeptide(L)'
;MYKTVGEERFLLWAVCSIQLQAYFSSGGEKLLAFAEALLKKHISSHSLHEPEALSLYVSILEQQAKYDAALEVLSGDLGSLMGREEDKLRLQGRLLTQACNYVAASEIYQKVLESCPDDWESFLHYLGCLLERDVKLPKPTTGEHTCSSCSVDSNKTSLSEEVVESRLASALLFVQKLQKNDSSDSVRGPHLANIEIERQHRLSGNSTKFMEALVNYFHRFGHLSCSSSDVEIYL
;
A
#
# COMPACT_ATOMS: atom_id res chain seq x y z
N MET A 1 -11.94 4.47 -34.10
CA MET A 1 -10.52 4.38 -33.75
C MET A 1 -10.09 2.93 -33.54
N TYR A 2 -10.43 2.25 -32.44
CA TYR A 2 -10.00 0.86 -32.28
C TYR A 2 -10.56 -0.09 -33.35
N LYS A 3 -11.88 -0.03 -33.64
CA LYS A 3 -12.51 -0.86 -34.70
C LYS A 3 -11.95 -0.63 -36.11
N THR A 4 -11.33 0.52 -36.35
CA THR A 4 -10.85 0.93 -37.67
C THR A 4 -9.36 0.65 -37.87
N VAL A 5 -8.55 0.80 -36.80
CA VAL A 5 -7.08 0.69 -36.88
C VAL A 5 -6.55 -0.56 -36.18
N GLY A 6 -7.28 -1.11 -35.20
CA GLY A 6 -6.91 -2.35 -34.51
C GLY A 6 -5.76 -2.24 -33.52
N GLU A 7 -5.15 -1.07 -33.35
CA GLU A 7 -4.00 -0.86 -32.45
C GLU A 7 -4.41 -0.84 -30.96
N GLU A 8 -3.56 -1.46 -30.12
CA GLU A 8 -3.75 -1.59 -28.67
C GLU A 8 -3.98 -0.24 -27.97
N ARG A 9 -3.18 0.80 -28.30
CA ARG A 9 -3.34 2.14 -27.70
C ARG A 9 -4.75 2.72 -27.80
N PHE A 10 -5.45 2.48 -28.92
CA PHE A 10 -6.82 3.00 -29.09
C PHE A 10 -7.84 2.20 -28.29
N LEU A 11 -7.57 0.92 -28.02
CA LEU A 11 -8.33 0.13 -27.08
C LEU A 11 -8.13 0.67 -25.67
N LEU A 12 -6.89 0.87 -25.24
CA LEU A 12 -6.57 1.38 -23.90
C LEU A 12 -7.22 2.75 -23.65
N TRP A 13 -7.17 3.67 -24.62
CA TRP A 13 -7.86 4.96 -24.50
C TRP A 13 -9.38 4.81 -24.32
N ALA A 14 -10.01 3.90 -25.06
CA ALA A 14 -11.43 3.63 -24.92
C ALA A 14 -11.73 3.04 -23.53
N VAL A 15 -10.91 2.10 -23.07
CA VAL A 15 -11.03 1.46 -21.77
C VAL A 15 -10.85 2.47 -20.62
N CYS A 16 -9.81 3.32 -20.67
CA CYS A 16 -9.63 4.40 -19.69
C CYS A 16 -10.83 5.36 -19.67
N SER A 17 -11.36 5.71 -20.85
CA SER A 17 -12.54 6.59 -20.94
C SER A 17 -13.77 5.95 -20.29
N ILE A 18 -13.98 4.65 -20.50
CA ILE A 18 -15.06 3.89 -19.88
C ILE A 18 -14.87 3.82 -18.36
N GLN A 19 -13.63 3.59 -17.89
CA GLN A 19 -13.30 3.54 -16.47
C GLN A 19 -13.58 4.89 -15.78
N LEU A 20 -13.17 6.00 -16.40
CA LEU A 20 -13.48 7.35 -15.91
C LEU A 20 -14.99 7.61 -15.87
N GLN A 21 -15.72 7.21 -16.91
CA GLN A 21 -17.19 7.32 -16.92
C GLN A 21 -17.83 6.51 -15.81
N ALA A 22 -17.34 5.29 -15.55
CA ALA A 22 -17.84 4.45 -14.47
C ALA A 22 -17.61 5.10 -13.10
N TYR A 23 -16.52 5.84 -12.92
CA TYR A 23 -16.21 6.54 -11.68
C TYR A 23 -17.16 7.72 -11.40
N PHE A 24 -17.58 8.46 -12.43
CA PHE A 24 -18.41 9.66 -12.28
C PHE A 24 -19.93 9.42 -12.47
N SER A 25 -20.35 8.22 -12.87
CA SER A 25 -21.76 7.93 -13.15
C SER A 25 -22.36 6.92 -12.15
N SER A 26 -23.64 7.11 -11.81
CA SER A 26 -24.40 6.10 -11.07
C SER A 26 -24.66 4.89 -11.98
N GLY A 27 -24.18 3.70 -11.58
CA GLY A 27 -24.34 2.46 -12.35
C GLY A 27 -23.12 2.03 -13.19
N GLY A 28 -21.92 2.46 -12.81
CA GLY A 28 -20.65 2.12 -13.49
C GLY A 28 -20.30 0.63 -13.59
N GLU A 29 -20.95 -0.26 -12.82
CA GLU A 29 -20.68 -1.72 -12.83
C GLU A 29 -20.77 -2.34 -14.23
N LYS A 30 -21.80 -1.96 -15.02
CA LYS A 30 -21.97 -2.46 -16.39
C LYS A 30 -20.87 -1.97 -17.32
N LEU A 31 -20.39 -0.75 -17.09
CA LEU A 31 -19.31 -0.16 -17.87
C LEU A 31 -17.98 -0.85 -17.56
N LEU A 32 -17.70 -1.16 -16.30
CA LEU A 32 -16.50 -1.92 -15.91
C LEU A 32 -16.52 -3.34 -16.47
N ALA A 33 -17.65 -4.05 -16.39
CA ALA A 33 -17.79 -5.37 -16.99
C ALA A 33 -17.59 -5.33 -18.52
N PHE A 34 -18.06 -4.27 -19.18
CA PHE A 34 -17.82 -4.07 -20.60
C PHE A 34 -16.34 -3.79 -20.92
N ALA A 35 -15.68 -2.95 -20.12
CA ALA A 35 -14.24 -2.67 -20.25
C ALA A 35 -13.40 -3.94 -20.09
N GLU A 36 -13.71 -4.77 -19.09
CA GLU A 36 -13.09 -6.08 -18.90
C GLU A 36 -13.28 -7.00 -20.11
N ALA A 37 -14.51 -7.09 -20.65
CA ALA A 37 -14.80 -7.93 -21.81
C ALA A 37 -14.01 -7.49 -23.06
N LEU A 38 -13.83 -6.18 -23.25
CA LEU A 38 -13.01 -5.63 -24.34
C LEU A 38 -11.54 -6.04 -24.19
N LEU A 39 -10.98 -5.93 -22.98
CA LEU A 39 -9.60 -6.35 -22.70
C LEU A 39 -9.42 -7.85 -22.86
N LYS A 40 -10.32 -8.68 -22.30
CA LYS A 40 -10.27 -10.15 -22.45
C LYS A 40 -10.30 -10.59 -23.90
N LYS A 41 -11.15 -9.95 -24.73
CA LYS A 41 -11.19 -10.22 -26.17
C LYS A 41 -9.86 -9.88 -26.84
N HIS A 42 -9.25 -8.76 -26.47
CA HIS A 42 -7.96 -8.37 -27.00
C HIS A 42 -6.85 -9.35 -26.58
N ILE A 43 -6.78 -9.68 -25.29
CA ILE A 43 -5.84 -10.66 -24.73
C ILE A 43 -5.94 -11.99 -25.48
N SER A 44 -7.15 -12.51 -25.71
CA SER A 44 -7.33 -13.78 -26.43
C SER A 44 -6.86 -13.76 -27.89
N SER A 45 -6.76 -12.57 -28.49
CA SER A 45 -6.43 -12.41 -29.91
C SER A 45 -4.98 -11.99 -30.13
N HIS A 46 -4.45 -11.14 -29.26
CA HIS A 46 -3.19 -10.42 -29.45
C HIS A 46 -2.30 -10.36 -28.19
N SER A 47 -2.73 -10.90 -27.04
CA SER A 47 -2.08 -10.66 -25.74
C SER A 47 -2.07 -9.17 -25.34
N LEU A 48 -1.37 -8.81 -24.24
CA LEU A 48 -0.98 -7.44 -23.90
C LEU A 48 0.53 -7.30 -24.02
N HIS A 49 0.99 -6.11 -24.39
CA HIS A 49 2.42 -5.84 -24.56
C HIS A 49 2.96 -4.77 -23.62
N GLU A 50 2.12 -3.80 -23.24
CA GLU A 50 2.54 -2.68 -22.42
C GLU A 50 2.25 -2.92 -20.92
N PRO A 51 3.16 -2.55 -20.00
CA PRO A 51 2.93 -2.67 -18.56
C PRO A 51 1.75 -1.81 -18.08
N GLU A 52 1.49 -0.68 -18.72
CA GLU A 52 0.34 0.17 -18.43
C GLU A 52 -0.97 -0.53 -18.80
N ALA A 53 -0.98 -1.36 -19.85
CA ALA A 53 -2.16 -2.13 -20.24
C ALA A 53 -2.52 -3.18 -19.17
N LEU A 54 -1.51 -3.86 -18.62
CA LEU A 54 -1.68 -4.78 -17.50
C LEU A 54 -2.20 -4.04 -16.26
N SER A 55 -1.58 -2.90 -15.91
CA SER A 55 -1.97 -2.09 -14.76
C SER A 55 -3.43 -1.64 -14.86
N LEU A 56 -3.84 -1.21 -16.06
CA LEU A 56 -5.23 -0.83 -16.35
C LEU A 56 -6.19 -2.03 -16.21
N TYR A 57 -5.81 -3.20 -16.71
CA TYR A 57 -6.61 -4.41 -16.60
C TYR A 57 -6.81 -4.82 -15.13
N VAL A 58 -5.73 -4.83 -14.34
CA VAL A 58 -5.79 -5.11 -12.90
C VAL A 58 -6.67 -4.08 -12.18
N SER A 59 -6.53 -2.79 -12.49
CA SER A 59 -7.35 -1.73 -11.90
C SER A 59 -8.85 -1.92 -12.17
N ILE A 60 -9.22 -2.41 -13.36
CA ILE A 60 -10.63 -2.72 -13.70
C ILE A 60 -11.16 -3.92 -12.92
N LEU A 61 -10.33 -4.94 -12.70
CA LEU A 61 -10.70 -6.08 -11.86
C LEU A 61 -10.83 -5.67 -10.39
N GLU A 62 -9.90 -4.84 -9.90
CA GLU A 62 -9.89 -4.26 -8.56
C GLU A 62 -11.17 -3.46 -8.28
N GLN A 63 -11.58 -2.58 -9.21
CA GLN A 63 -12.83 -1.80 -9.10
C GLN A 63 -14.10 -2.65 -9.14
N GLN A 64 -14.03 -3.86 -9.71
CA GLN A 64 -15.12 -4.84 -9.69
C GLN A 64 -15.05 -5.78 -8.48
N ALA A 65 -14.14 -5.55 -7.54
CA ALA A 65 -13.85 -6.44 -6.40
C ALA A 65 -13.50 -7.88 -6.82
N LYS A 66 -12.93 -8.07 -8.02
CA LYS A 66 -12.47 -9.36 -8.56
C LYS A 66 -11.00 -9.60 -8.20
N TYR A 67 -10.70 -9.61 -6.90
CA TYR A 67 -9.31 -9.65 -6.40
C TYR A 67 -8.57 -10.93 -6.77
N ASP A 68 -9.22 -12.09 -6.65
CA ASP A 68 -8.60 -13.38 -7.00
C ASP A 68 -8.22 -13.44 -8.48
N ALA A 69 -9.12 -12.98 -9.37
CA ALA A 69 -8.83 -12.90 -10.80
C ALA A 69 -7.68 -11.94 -11.12
N ALA A 70 -7.58 -10.82 -10.39
CA ALA A 70 -6.46 -9.88 -10.54
C ALA A 70 -5.13 -10.51 -10.10
N LEU A 71 -5.14 -11.27 -9.00
CA LEU A 71 -3.98 -12.00 -8.50
C LEU A 71 -3.53 -13.12 -9.46
N GLU A 72 -4.47 -13.85 -10.06
CA GLU A 72 -4.19 -14.84 -11.10
C GLU A 72 -3.51 -14.20 -12.32
N VAL A 73 -4.01 -13.04 -12.77
CA VAL A 73 -3.43 -12.29 -13.89
C VAL A 73 -1.99 -11.86 -13.60
N LEU A 74 -1.71 -11.39 -12.37
CA LEU A 74 -0.36 -11.00 -11.94
C LEU A 74 0.59 -12.17 -11.71
N SER A 75 0.06 -13.35 -11.40
CA SER A 75 0.85 -14.56 -11.16
C SER A 75 1.10 -15.36 -12.43
N GLY A 76 0.29 -15.13 -13.48
CA GLY A 76 0.44 -15.76 -14.79
C GLY A 76 1.40 -15.02 -15.72
N ASP A 77 1.37 -15.40 -17.00
CA ASP A 77 2.30 -14.93 -18.03
C ASP A 77 2.28 -13.40 -18.18
N LEU A 78 1.11 -12.78 -18.06
CA LEU A 78 0.97 -11.32 -18.15
C LEU A 78 1.71 -10.59 -17.03
N GLY A 79 1.84 -11.20 -15.84
CA GLY A 79 2.59 -10.63 -14.72
C GLY A 79 4.05 -10.33 -15.03
N SER A 80 4.64 -11.03 -16.00
CA SER A 80 6.02 -10.79 -16.47
C SER A 80 6.19 -9.46 -17.20
N LEU A 81 5.09 -8.82 -17.64
CA LEU A 81 5.12 -7.47 -18.23
C LEU A 81 5.48 -6.39 -17.20
N MET A 82 5.31 -6.66 -15.90
CA MET A 82 5.73 -5.72 -14.87
C MET A 82 7.26 -5.61 -14.87
N GLY A 83 7.76 -4.42 -15.20
CA GLY A 83 9.20 -4.21 -15.35
C GLY A 83 10.00 -4.40 -14.06
N ARG A 84 9.38 -4.18 -12.89
CA ARG A 84 10.00 -4.36 -11.57
C ARG A 84 9.19 -5.32 -10.73
N GLU A 85 9.89 -6.27 -10.11
CA GLU A 85 9.26 -7.25 -9.23
C GLU A 85 8.62 -6.56 -8.02
N GLU A 86 9.24 -5.52 -7.48
CA GLU A 86 8.70 -4.77 -6.33
C GLU A 86 7.35 -4.12 -6.66
N ASP A 87 7.15 -3.61 -7.87
CA ASP A 87 5.89 -2.98 -8.28
C ASP A 87 4.77 -4.01 -8.40
N LYS A 88 5.09 -5.20 -8.95
CA LYS A 88 4.18 -6.34 -8.98
C LYS A 88 3.80 -6.79 -7.58
N LEU A 89 4.76 -6.90 -6.67
CA LEU A 89 4.53 -7.28 -5.28
C LEU A 89 3.67 -6.24 -4.54
N ARG A 90 3.91 -4.93 -4.70
CA ARG A 90 3.06 -3.87 -4.14
C ARG A 90 1.61 -4.01 -4.58
N LEU A 91 1.40 -4.29 -5.87
CA LEU A 91 0.07 -4.49 -6.44
C LEU A 91 -0.62 -5.74 -5.88
N GLN A 92 0.11 -6.86 -5.76
CA GLN A 92 -0.40 -8.08 -5.12
C GLN A 92 -0.75 -7.85 -3.64
N GLY A 93 0.11 -7.16 -2.88
CA GLY A 93 -0.14 -6.79 -1.49
C GLY A 93 -1.41 -5.96 -1.33
N ARG A 94 -1.62 -4.97 -2.22
CA ARG A 94 -2.83 -4.13 -2.22
C ARG A 94 -4.10 -4.95 -2.48
N LEU A 95 -4.07 -5.82 -3.49
CA LEU A 95 -5.19 -6.69 -3.83
C LEU A 95 -5.53 -7.66 -2.69
N LEU A 96 -4.52 -8.26 -2.05
CA LEU A 96 -4.71 -9.15 -0.90
C LEU A 96 -5.28 -8.39 0.30
N THR A 97 -4.83 -7.16 0.54
CA THR A 97 -5.36 -6.30 1.62
C THR A 97 -6.84 -5.99 1.40
N GLN A 98 -7.23 -5.65 0.17
CA GLN A 98 -8.63 -5.40 -0.18
C GLN A 98 -9.51 -6.65 -0.14
N ALA A 99 -8.93 -7.82 -0.40
CA ALA A 99 -9.57 -9.13 -0.20
C ALA A 99 -9.62 -9.56 1.27
N CYS A 100 -9.18 -8.71 2.21
CA CYS A 100 -9.05 -9.00 3.64
C CYS A 100 -8.14 -10.19 3.98
N ASN A 101 -7.25 -10.59 3.06
CA ASN A 101 -6.25 -11.63 3.30
C ASN A 101 -4.97 -11.00 3.88
N TYR A 102 -5.07 -10.48 5.11
CA TYR A 102 -4.02 -9.70 5.75
C TYR A 102 -2.73 -10.49 6.01
N VAL A 103 -2.85 -11.81 6.24
CA VAL A 103 -1.68 -12.67 6.46
C VAL A 103 -0.82 -12.71 5.20
N ALA A 104 -1.41 -13.11 4.07
CA ALA A 104 -0.68 -13.15 2.80
C ALA A 104 -0.21 -11.76 2.36
N ALA A 105 -1.03 -10.72 2.56
CA ALA A 105 -0.63 -9.34 2.26
C ALA A 105 0.61 -8.92 3.05
N SER A 106 0.67 -9.22 4.36
CA SER A 106 1.81 -8.87 5.21
C SER A 106 3.11 -9.55 4.75
N GLU A 107 3.05 -10.80 4.32
CA GLU A 107 4.20 -11.53 3.78
C GLU A 107 4.71 -10.91 2.47
N ILE A 108 3.79 -10.46 1.61
CA ILE A 108 4.14 -9.76 0.37
C ILE A 108 4.81 -8.43 0.67
N TYR A 109 4.26 -7.62 1.59
CA TYR A 109 4.88 -6.35 1.96
C TYR A 109 6.24 -6.53 2.64
N GLN A 110 6.44 -7.60 3.42
CA GLN A 110 7.78 -7.94 3.93
C GLN A 110 8.78 -8.16 2.80
N LYS A 111 8.41 -8.90 1.74
CA LYS A 111 9.29 -9.09 0.57
C LYS A 111 9.63 -7.78 -0.13
N VAL A 112 8.67 -6.86 -0.24
CA VAL A 112 8.91 -5.51 -0.77
C VAL A 112 9.92 -4.77 0.10
N LEU A 113 9.72 -4.76 1.41
CA LEU A 113 10.58 -4.04 2.37
C LEU A 113 11.99 -4.64 2.50
N GLU A 114 12.15 -5.94 2.29
CA GLU A 114 13.47 -6.57 2.20
C GLU A 114 14.28 -6.08 0.99
N SER A 115 13.60 -5.69 -0.09
CA SER A 115 14.23 -5.14 -1.31
C SER A 115 14.31 -3.62 -1.31
N CYS A 116 13.33 -2.95 -0.69
CA CYS A 116 13.15 -1.50 -0.64
C CYS A 116 12.84 -1.06 0.81
N PRO A 117 13.83 -1.02 1.72
CA PRO A 117 13.60 -0.74 3.14
C PRO A 117 13.11 0.69 3.43
N ASP A 118 13.34 1.64 2.52
CA ASP A 118 12.85 3.03 2.59
C ASP A 118 11.43 3.22 2.04
N ASP A 119 10.76 2.16 1.59
CA ASP A 119 9.37 2.22 1.10
C ASP A 119 8.38 2.38 2.27
N TRP A 120 8.17 3.63 2.66
CA TRP A 120 7.29 3.99 3.77
C TRP A 120 5.83 3.56 3.55
N GLU A 121 5.34 3.65 2.30
CA GLU A 121 3.98 3.26 1.98
C GLU A 121 3.79 1.75 2.19
N SER A 122 4.71 0.93 1.70
CA SER A 122 4.68 -0.52 1.93
C SER A 122 4.79 -0.87 3.42
N PHE A 123 5.56 -0.10 4.21
CA PHE A 123 5.63 -0.28 5.66
C PHE A 123 4.30 0.01 6.36
N LEU A 124 3.61 1.10 6.00
CA LEU A 124 2.30 1.41 6.57
C LEU A 124 1.26 0.33 6.23
N HIS A 125 1.27 -0.18 5.00
CA HIS A 125 0.40 -1.28 4.60
C HIS A 125 0.74 -2.57 5.34
N TYR A 126 2.02 -2.91 5.49
CA TYR A 126 2.48 -4.05 6.29
C TYR A 126 1.96 -3.97 7.74
N LEU A 127 2.15 -2.83 8.39
CA LEU A 127 1.69 -2.61 9.76
C LEU A 127 0.16 -2.64 9.85
N GLY A 128 -0.53 -2.09 8.85
CA GLY A 128 -1.99 -2.14 8.75
C GLY A 128 -2.53 -3.56 8.60
N CYS A 129 -1.86 -4.40 7.82
CA CYS A 129 -2.20 -5.82 7.71
C CYS A 129 -2.03 -6.53 9.06
N LEU A 130 -0.91 -6.30 9.76
CA LEU A 130 -0.70 -6.87 11.09
C LEU A 130 -1.75 -6.43 12.10
N LEU A 131 -2.23 -5.20 12.03
CA LEU A 131 -3.22 -4.67 12.95
C LEU A 131 -4.66 -4.82 12.45
N GLU A 132 -4.87 -5.41 11.28
CA GLU A 132 -6.17 -5.54 10.59
C GLU A 132 -6.94 -4.22 10.53
N ARG A 133 -6.20 -3.11 10.31
CA ARG A 133 -6.75 -1.75 10.24
C ARG A 133 -5.87 -0.84 9.38
N ASP A 134 -6.48 0.18 8.81
CA ASP A 134 -5.71 1.22 8.13
C ASP A 134 -4.87 2.02 9.13
N VAL A 135 -3.55 1.97 8.96
CA VAL A 135 -2.63 2.84 9.70
C VAL A 135 -2.67 4.21 9.04
N LYS A 136 -3.57 5.07 9.53
CA LYS A 136 -3.60 6.48 9.12
C LYS A 136 -2.61 7.28 9.94
N LEU A 137 -1.71 7.97 9.23
CA LEU A 137 -0.80 8.91 9.84
C LEU A 137 -1.59 10.11 10.42
N PRO A 138 -1.18 10.66 11.57
CA PRO A 138 -1.75 11.92 12.07
C PRO A 138 -1.66 13.00 10.98
N LYS A 139 -2.74 13.76 10.79
CA LYS A 139 -2.68 14.96 9.96
C LYS A 139 -1.84 16.00 10.70
N PRO A 140 -0.86 16.64 10.06
CA PRO A 140 -0.12 17.72 10.69
C PRO A 140 -1.11 18.80 11.12
N THR A 141 -1.03 19.24 12.37
CA THR A 141 -1.85 20.34 12.89
C THR A 141 -1.38 21.64 12.26
N THR A 142 -1.84 21.94 11.04
CA THR A 142 -1.80 23.30 10.52
C THR A 142 -2.73 24.11 11.41
N GLY A 143 -2.21 25.14 12.07
CA GLY A 143 -2.94 25.97 13.02
C GLY A 143 -4.11 26.71 12.36
N GLU A 144 -5.26 26.06 12.26
CA GLU A 144 -6.55 26.70 12.08
C GLU A 144 -7.55 26.06 13.06
N HIS A 145 -7.96 26.86 14.03
CA HIS A 145 -9.06 26.54 14.91
C HIS A 145 -10.34 26.40 14.07
N THR A 146 -10.76 25.18 13.81
CA THR A 146 -12.17 24.87 13.62
C THR A 146 -12.44 23.54 14.30
N CYS A 147 -13.13 23.63 15.44
CA CYS A 147 -13.75 22.48 16.06
C CYS A 147 -14.72 21.85 15.05
N SER A 148 -14.30 20.75 14.43
CA SER A 148 -15.22 19.80 13.82
C SER A 148 -15.09 18.52 14.61
N SER A 149 -16.08 18.28 15.47
CA SER A 149 -16.33 16.98 16.07
C SER A 149 -16.68 16.00 14.94
N CYS A 150 -15.66 15.45 14.29
CA CYS A 150 -15.84 14.27 13.46
C CYS A 150 -15.76 13.11 14.43
N SER A 151 -16.91 12.48 14.68
CA SER A 151 -17.04 11.22 15.38
C SER A 151 -15.92 10.29 14.94
N VAL A 152 -15.07 9.91 15.90
CA VAL A 152 -14.13 8.83 15.73
C VAL A 152 -14.99 7.58 15.61
N ASP A 153 -15.32 7.20 14.38
CA ASP A 153 -15.62 5.80 14.09
C ASP A 153 -14.30 5.05 14.30
N SER A 154 -14.00 4.81 15.57
CA SER A 154 -13.06 3.82 16.01
C SER A 154 -13.58 2.52 15.44
N ASN A 155 -13.10 2.14 14.26
CA ASN A 155 -13.14 0.76 13.82
C ASN A 155 -12.50 -0.03 14.97
N LYS A 156 -13.36 -0.60 15.83
CA LYS A 156 -12.93 -1.45 16.93
C LYS A 156 -12.21 -2.61 16.29
N THR A 157 -10.89 -2.59 16.35
CA THR A 157 -10.06 -3.75 16.05
C THR A 157 -10.61 -4.93 16.86
N SER A 158 -10.96 -6.02 16.19
CA SER A 158 -11.44 -7.27 16.77
C SER A 158 -10.37 -8.00 17.60
N LEU A 159 -9.13 -7.51 17.55
CA LEU A 159 -7.95 -8.14 18.14
C LEU A 159 -7.85 -7.82 19.64
N SER A 160 -7.45 -8.81 20.44
CA SER A 160 -7.12 -8.59 21.84
C SER A 160 -5.82 -7.79 21.95
N GLU A 161 -5.65 -7.06 23.07
CA GLU A 161 -4.43 -6.30 23.35
C GLU A 161 -3.18 -7.19 23.29
N GLU A 162 -3.24 -8.41 23.84
CA GLU A 162 -2.15 -9.39 23.79
C GLU A 162 -1.74 -9.75 22.35
N VAL A 163 -2.71 -9.93 21.45
CA VAL A 163 -2.43 -10.23 20.04
C VAL A 163 -1.79 -9.02 19.37
N VAL A 164 -2.28 -7.81 19.62
CA VAL A 164 -1.69 -6.58 19.09
C VAL A 164 -0.24 -6.44 19.54
N GLU A 165 0.05 -6.63 20.83
CA GLU A 165 1.42 -6.55 21.35
C GLU A 165 2.35 -7.59 20.70
N SER A 166 1.89 -8.83 20.53
CA SER A 166 2.68 -9.89 19.89
C SER A 166 3.02 -9.57 18.42
N ARG A 167 2.07 -8.96 17.69
CA ARG A 167 2.23 -8.59 16.28
C ARG A 167 3.14 -7.37 16.14
N LEU A 168 3.04 -6.38 17.02
CA LEU A 168 3.95 -5.24 17.06
C LEU A 168 5.38 -5.66 17.44
N ALA A 169 5.54 -6.58 18.41
CA ALA A 169 6.84 -7.15 18.73
C ALA A 169 7.47 -7.89 17.53
N SER A 170 6.65 -8.63 16.77
CA SER A 170 7.09 -9.27 15.52
C SER A 170 7.51 -8.25 14.46
N ALA A 171 6.77 -7.13 14.34
CA ALA A 171 7.13 -6.02 13.46
C ALA A 171 8.46 -5.38 13.86
N LEU A 172 8.71 -5.15 15.16
CA LEU A 172 9.99 -4.63 15.64
C LEU A 172 11.16 -5.56 15.29
N LEU A 173 10.99 -6.88 15.47
CA LEU A 173 12.03 -7.86 15.10
C LEU A 173 12.33 -7.82 13.60
N PHE A 174 11.29 -7.68 12.77
CA PHE A 174 11.47 -7.54 11.32
C PHE A 174 12.21 -6.24 10.96
N VAL A 175 11.81 -5.10 11.54
CA VAL A 175 12.49 -3.81 11.32
C VAL A 175 13.95 -3.84 11.76
N GLN A 176 14.25 -4.48 12.90
CA GLN A 176 15.63 -4.69 13.35
C GLN A 176 16.44 -5.56 12.40
N LYS A 177 15.82 -6.56 11.75
CA LYS A 177 16.47 -7.36 10.69
C LYS A 177 16.81 -6.46 9.50
N LEU A 178 15.89 -5.61 9.04
CA LEU A 178 16.15 -4.66 7.95
C LEU A 178 17.32 -3.72 8.29
N GLN A 179 17.34 -3.16 9.50
CA GLN A 179 18.41 -2.27 9.97
C GLN A 179 19.80 -2.94 10.02
N LYS A 180 19.86 -4.25 10.28
CA LYS A 180 21.13 -5.01 10.32
C LYS A 180 21.63 -5.40 8.93
N ASN A 181 20.71 -5.65 8.00
CA ASN A 181 21.04 -6.02 6.63
C ASN A 181 21.53 -4.83 5.81
N ASP A 182 21.16 -3.61 6.21
CA ASP A 182 21.62 -2.40 5.56
C ASP A 182 22.94 -1.90 6.18
N SER A 183 24.00 -1.92 5.39
CA SER A 183 25.30 -1.37 5.79
C SER A 183 25.38 0.15 5.61
N SER A 184 24.38 0.77 4.97
CA SER A 184 24.37 2.21 4.71
C SER A 184 23.64 2.96 5.82
N ASP A 185 24.30 3.98 6.38
CA ASP A 185 23.68 4.88 7.36
C ASP A 185 22.63 5.82 6.73
N SER A 186 22.31 5.66 5.44
CA SER A 186 21.44 6.56 4.68
C SER A 186 19.96 6.19 4.70
N VAL A 187 19.61 4.94 5.01
CA VAL A 187 18.23 4.44 4.94
C VAL A 187 17.49 4.79 6.22
N ARG A 188 16.42 5.58 6.07
CA ARG A 188 15.67 6.21 7.18
C ARG A 188 14.42 5.43 7.54
N GLY A 189 13.78 4.80 6.58
CA GLY A 189 12.50 4.09 6.68
C GLY A 189 12.44 3.12 7.85
N PRO A 190 13.40 2.19 8.03
CA PRO A 190 13.41 1.28 9.17
C PRO A 190 13.56 2.00 10.52
N HIS A 191 14.17 3.18 10.58
CA HIS A 191 14.26 3.95 11.82
C HIS A 191 12.98 4.72 12.13
N LEU A 192 12.31 5.26 11.09
CA LEU A 192 10.96 5.82 11.21
C LEU A 192 9.94 4.75 11.60
N ALA A 193 10.11 3.53 11.09
CA ALA A 193 9.27 2.38 11.42
C ALA A 193 9.28 2.07 12.93
N ASN A 194 10.44 2.17 13.59
CA ASN A 194 10.51 2.03 15.05
C ASN A 194 9.65 3.07 15.77
N ILE A 195 9.70 4.33 15.33
CA ILE A 195 8.88 5.41 15.93
C ILE A 195 7.39 5.11 15.76
N GLU A 196 6.97 4.70 14.55
CA GLU A 196 5.56 4.40 14.30
C GLU A 196 5.09 3.17 15.08
N ILE A 197 5.89 2.11 15.18
CA ILE A 197 5.52 0.93 16.00
C ILE A 197 5.39 1.32 17.48
N GLU A 198 6.35 2.09 18.01
CA GLU A 198 6.28 2.55 19.40
C GLU A 198 5.14 3.57 19.61
N ARG A 199 4.75 4.33 18.59
CA ARG A 199 3.52 5.15 18.62
C ARG A 199 2.28 4.27 18.75
N GLN A 200 2.22 3.14 18.05
CA GLN A 200 1.13 2.18 18.19
C GLN A 200 1.10 1.57 19.60
N HIS A 201 2.26 1.30 20.22
CA HIS A 201 2.36 0.91 21.64
C HIS A 201 1.99 2.03 22.61
N ARG A 202 2.29 3.30 22.31
CA ARG A 202 1.93 4.43 23.17
C ARG A 202 0.42 4.58 23.31
N LEU A 203 -0.33 4.26 22.24
CA LEU A 203 -1.80 4.21 22.31
C LEU A 203 -2.32 3.17 23.31
N SER A 204 -1.49 2.19 23.72
CA SER A 204 -1.78 1.21 24.79
C SER A 204 -1.13 1.51 26.15
N GLY A 205 -0.37 2.62 26.29
CA GLY A 205 0.00 3.18 27.61
C GLY A 205 1.48 3.38 27.92
N ASN A 206 2.44 2.99 27.06
CA ASN A 206 3.87 3.17 27.33
C ASN A 206 4.51 4.31 26.51
N SER A 207 4.92 5.40 27.18
CA SER A 207 5.50 6.59 26.53
C SER A 207 7.03 6.64 26.47
N THR A 208 7.75 5.81 27.24
CA THR A 208 9.21 5.92 27.35
C THR A 208 9.91 5.44 26.08
N LYS A 209 9.55 4.26 25.57
CA LYS A 209 10.13 3.68 24.36
C LYS A 209 9.88 4.53 23.11
N PHE A 210 8.72 5.16 23.04
CA PHE A 210 8.41 6.11 21.96
C PHE A 210 9.37 7.31 21.97
N MET A 211 9.64 7.89 23.15
CA MET A 211 10.61 8.97 23.28
C MET A 211 12.04 8.50 22.96
N GLU A 212 12.43 7.30 23.40
CA GLU A 212 13.72 6.70 23.06
C GLU A 212 13.86 6.51 21.54
N ALA A 213 12.82 6.05 20.84
CA ALA A 213 12.82 5.90 19.39
C ALA A 213 13.03 7.25 18.67
N LEU A 214 12.37 8.32 19.12
CA LEU A 214 12.56 9.68 18.59
C LEU A 214 13.99 10.19 18.81
N VAL A 215 14.54 10.01 20.02
CA VAL A 215 15.92 10.41 20.36
C VAL A 215 16.93 9.63 19.52
N ASN A 216 16.74 8.32 19.37
CA ASN A 216 17.59 7.48 18.53
C ASN A 216 17.56 7.91 17.06
N TYR A 217 16.37 8.25 16.54
CA TYR A 217 16.23 8.78 15.19
C TYR A 217 16.97 10.11 15.02
N PHE A 218 16.79 11.04 15.97
CA PHE A 218 17.46 12.33 15.95
C PHE A 218 18.98 12.19 16.05
N HIS A 219 19.51 11.27 16.87
CA HIS A 219 20.95 11.03 16.93
C HIS A 219 21.54 10.57 15.59
N ARG A 220 20.79 9.75 14.83
CA ARG A 220 21.27 9.25 13.55
C ARG A 220 21.06 10.24 12.40
N PHE A 221 19.90 10.88 12.34
CA PHE A 221 19.46 11.68 11.18
C PHE A 221 19.26 13.16 11.45
N GLY A 222 19.42 13.64 12.69
CA GLY A 222 19.17 15.04 13.06
C GLY A 222 20.05 16.07 12.36
N HIS A 223 21.16 15.63 11.75
CA HIS A 223 22.00 16.47 10.90
C HIS A 223 21.40 16.71 9.50
N LEU A 224 20.40 15.93 9.09
CA LEU A 224 19.70 16.07 7.82
C LEU A 224 18.61 17.14 7.91
N SER A 225 18.46 17.94 6.86
CA SER A 225 17.45 19.01 6.78
C SER A 225 16.01 18.51 6.84
N CYS A 226 15.76 17.27 6.40
CA CYS A 226 14.45 16.63 6.43
C CYS A 226 14.08 16.03 7.79
N SER A 227 15.03 15.94 8.73
CA SER A 227 14.82 15.25 10.01
C SER A 227 13.67 15.82 10.83
N SER A 228 13.46 17.14 10.79
CA SER A 228 12.34 17.80 11.45
C SER A 228 11.00 17.39 10.82
N SER A 229 10.89 17.46 9.50
CA SER A 229 9.67 17.08 8.76
C SER A 229 9.33 15.60 8.90
N ASP A 230 10.35 14.73 8.99
CA ASP A 230 10.13 13.29 9.17
C ASP A 230 9.44 12.96 10.49
N VAL A 231 9.74 13.71 11.56
CA VAL A 231 9.21 13.45 12.91
C VAL A 231 8.06 14.37 13.32
N GLU A 232 7.82 15.47 12.60
CA GLU A 232 6.77 16.46 12.88
C GLU A 232 5.39 15.82 13.04
N ILE A 233 5.09 14.81 12.21
CA ILE A 233 3.85 14.02 12.24
C ILE A 233 3.61 13.27 13.56
N TYR A 234 4.63 13.13 14.41
CA TYR A 234 4.58 12.38 15.67
C TYR A 234 4.56 13.27 16.92
N LEU A 235 4.76 14.59 16.76
CA LEU A 235 4.79 15.59 17.83
C LEU A 235 3.42 16.25 18.01
#